data_AF-A0A8X6X0D4-F1
#
_entry.id   AF-A0A8X6X0D4-F1
#
_cell.length_a   1.000
_cell.length_b   1.000
_cell.length_c   1.000
_cell.angle_alpha   90.00
_cell.angle_beta   90.00
_cell.angle_gamma   90.00
#
_symmetry.space_group_name_H-M   'P 1'
#
loop_
_entity.id
_entity.type
_entity.pdbx_description
1 polymer ?
#
loop_
_entity_poly.entity_id
_entity_poly.type
_entity_poly.pdbx_seq_one_letter_code
_entity_poly.pdbx_strand_id
1 'polypeptide(L)'
;MHFLLFTVCDLLGEGMAGIFGPQSTESSSVVQSTCGALDVPYIQTRWEYRLKPKRHNLNLYPPPNALGEAYLAYVKEKNWKMFAILYESNDGE
;
A
#
# COMPACT_ATOMS: atom_id res chain seq x y z
N MET A 1 4.33 10.54 -15.57
CA MET A 1 4.94 10.96 -14.29
C MET A 1 4.71 12.44 -13.98
N HIS A 2 4.92 13.37 -14.93
CA HIS A 2 4.77 14.82 -14.70
C HIS A 2 3.36 15.25 -14.24
N PHE A 3 2.29 14.72 -14.86
CA PHE A 3 0.90 15.09 -14.53
C PHE A 3 0.45 14.78 -13.09
N LEU A 4 0.89 13.66 -12.51
CA LEU A 4 0.44 13.23 -11.18
C LEU A 4 0.97 14.12 -10.05
N LEU A 5 2.17 14.67 -10.23
CA LEU A 5 2.75 15.59 -9.27
C LEU A 5 1.96 16.90 -9.23
N PHE A 6 1.58 17.43 -10.39
CA PHE A 6 0.78 18.66 -10.48
C PHE A 6 -0.54 18.52 -9.71
N THR A 7 -1.30 17.45 -9.94
CA THR A 7 -2.59 17.26 -9.26
C THR A 7 -2.45 17.17 -7.74
N VAL A 8 -1.41 16.51 -7.23
CA VAL A 8 -1.17 16.43 -5.78
C VAL A 8 -0.81 17.81 -5.21
N CYS A 9 0.07 18.56 -5.88
CA CYS A 9 0.45 19.90 -5.44
C CYS A 9 -0.74 20.88 -5.46
N ASP A 10 -1.60 20.79 -6.46
CA ASP A 10 -2.80 21.64 -6.56
C ASP A 10 -3.75 21.40 -5.37
N LEU A 11 -4.05 20.12 -5.08
CA LEU A 11 -4.89 19.75 -3.93
C LEU A 11 -4.27 20.18 -2.59
N LEU A 12 -2.94 20.10 -2.48
CA LEU A 12 -2.22 20.56 -1.29
C LEU A 12 -2.28 22.08 -1.14
N GLY A 13 -2.21 22.82 -2.26
CA GLY A 13 -2.36 24.27 -2.30
C GLY A 13 -3.75 24.75 -1.86
N GLU A 14 -4.78 23.92 -2.04
CA GLU A 14 -6.15 24.19 -1.59
C GLU A 14 -6.37 23.94 -0.09
N GLY A 15 -5.38 23.39 0.64
CA GLY A 15 -5.47 23.19 2.10
C GLY A 15 -6.17 21.91 2.53
N MET A 16 -5.98 20.82 1.79
CA MET A 16 -6.53 19.51 2.13
C MET A 16 -6.01 18.95 3.47
N ALA A 17 -6.86 18.19 4.17
CA ALA A 17 -6.50 17.54 5.44
C ALA A 17 -5.76 16.19 5.28
N GLY A 18 -5.75 15.62 4.07
CA GLY A 18 -5.13 14.33 3.77
C GLY A 18 -5.46 13.81 2.37
N ILE A 19 -4.68 12.86 1.87
CA ILE A 19 -4.77 12.32 0.51
C ILE A 19 -5.10 10.82 0.56
N PHE A 20 -6.11 10.39 -0.21
CA PHE A 20 -6.32 8.98 -0.52
C PHE A 20 -5.46 8.57 -1.71
N GLY A 21 -4.72 7.48 -1.57
CA GLY A 21 -3.71 7.07 -2.53
C GLY A 21 -4.27 6.59 -3.87
N PRO A 22 -3.51 6.79 -4.96
CA PRO A 22 -3.89 6.29 -6.27
C PRO A 22 -3.79 4.75 -6.34
N GLN A 23 -4.36 4.17 -7.40
CA GLN A 23 -4.38 2.71 -7.57
C GLN A 23 -3.11 2.13 -8.20
N SER A 24 -2.27 2.93 -8.87
CA SER A 24 -1.00 2.43 -9.45
C SER A 24 0.18 2.62 -8.51
N THR A 25 1.11 1.66 -8.55
CA THR A 25 2.32 1.64 -7.71
C THR A 25 3.21 2.84 -7.96
N GLU A 26 3.40 3.18 -9.24
CA GLU A 26 4.25 4.27 -9.70
C GLU A 26 3.74 5.59 -9.14
N SER A 27 2.44 5.86 -9.31
CA SER A 27 1.81 7.07 -8.77
C SER A 27 1.86 7.11 -7.24
N SER A 28 1.59 5.96 -6.59
CA SER A 28 1.56 5.86 -5.13
C SER A 28 2.90 6.26 -4.51
N SER A 29 4.02 5.88 -5.14
CA SER A 29 5.36 6.21 -4.64
C SER A 29 5.63 7.73 -4.67
N VAL A 30 5.18 8.41 -5.73
CA VAL A 30 5.31 9.87 -5.88
C VAL A 30 4.42 10.57 -4.86
N VAL A 31 3.13 10.22 -4.79
CA VAL A 31 2.17 10.84 -3.85
C VAL A 31 2.62 10.64 -2.40
N GLN A 32 3.04 9.43 -2.04
CA GLN A 32 3.53 9.13 -0.69
C GLN A 32 4.75 9.96 -0.31
N SER A 33 5.70 10.14 -1.24
CA SER A 33 6.92 10.91 -0.98
C SER A 33 6.61 12.40 -0.81
N THR A 34 5.71 12.95 -1.63
CA THR A 34 5.25 14.34 -1.51
C THR A 34 4.50 14.59 -0.21
N CYS A 35 3.53 13.73 0.13
CA CYS A 35 2.77 13.85 1.39
C CYS A 35 3.68 13.73 2.61
N GLY A 36 4.63 12.79 2.58
CA GLY A 36 5.60 12.61 3.66
C GLY A 36 6.56 13.79 3.85
N ALA A 37 6.90 14.51 2.78
CA ALA A 37 7.74 15.71 2.86
C ALA A 37 6.99 16.92 3.45
N LEU A 38 5.66 16.92 3.36
CA LEU A 38 4.80 18.03 3.79
C LEU A 38 4.00 17.70 5.05
N ASP A 39 4.27 16.55 5.69
CA ASP A 39 3.54 16.03 6.85
C ASP A 39 2.01 15.96 6.64
N VAL A 40 1.58 15.72 5.40
CA VAL A 40 0.17 15.53 5.06
C VAL A 40 -0.21 14.06 5.22
N PRO A 41 -1.32 13.75 5.92
CA PRO A 41 -1.81 12.38 6.04
C PRO A 41 -2.04 11.71 4.67
N TYR A 42 -1.44 10.55 4.46
CA TYR A 42 -1.60 9.74 3.25
C TYR A 42 -2.23 8.39 3.59
N ILE A 43 -3.38 8.12 2.99
CA ILE A 43 -4.20 6.93 3.25
C ILE A 43 -4.07 5.98 2.05
N GLN A 44 -3.50 4.80 2.28
CA GLN A 44 -3.27 3.81 1.25
C GLN A 44 -4.50 2.94 1.07
N THR A 45 -5.06 2.99 -0.14
CA THR A 45 -6.25 2.25 -0.56
C THR A 45 -5.91 1.13 -1.54
N ARG A 46 -4.65 0.68 -1.55
CA ARG A 46 -4.18 -0.47 -2.32
C ARG A 46 -3.32 -1.36 -1.43
N TRP A 47 -3.39 -2.66 -1.67
CA TRP A 47 -2.48 -3.62 -1.06
C TRP A 47 -1.06 -3.47 -1.61
N GLU A 48 -0.09 -3.22 -0.72
CA GLU A 48 1.33 -3.18 -1.04
C GLU A 48 2.12 -3.76 0.13
N TYR A 49 2.87 -4.83 -0.12
CA TYR A 49 3.57 -5.60 0.91
C TYR A 49 4.96 -5.04 1.25
N ARG A 50 5.51 -4.16 0.40
CA ARG A 50 6.89 -3.66 0.51
C ARG A 50 7.05 -2.42 1.40
N LEU A 51 6.01 -2.01 2.10
CA LEU A 51 6.00 -0.73 2.80
C LEU A 51 6.46 -0.85 4.23
N LYS A 52 7.52 -0.09 4.56
CA LYS A 52 7.86 0.20 5.95
C LYS A 52 6.87 1.24 6.49
N PRO A 53 6.50 1.14 7.79
CA PRO A 53 5.75 2.20 8.44
C PRO A 53 6.48 3.54 8.29
N LYS A 54 5.78 4.56 7.82
CA LYS A 54 6.26 5.94 7.76
C LYS A 54 5.29 6.82 8.55
N ARG A 55 5.80 7.92 9.12
CA ARG A 55 4.95 8.91 9.78
C ARG A 55 3.91 9.45 8.79
N HIS A 56 2.71 9.74 9.30
CA HIS A 56 1.59 10.28 8.52
C HIS A 56 1.08 9.37 7.39
N ASN A 57 1.48 8.09 7.35
CA ASN A 57 0.93 7.11 6.42
C ASN A 57 0.01 6.11 7.14
N LEU A 58 -1.19 5.92 6.62
CA LEU A 58 -2.15 4.91 7.08
C LEU A 58 -2.37 3.86 5.99
N ASN A 59 -2.08 2.60 6.27
CA ASN A 59 -2.41 1.49 5.38
C ASN A 59 -3.71 0.83 5.83
N LEU A 60 -4.73 0.80 4.94
CA LEU A 60 -6.02 0.17 5.23
C LEU A 60 -6.03 -1.34 4.99
N TYR A 61 -4.97 -1.89 4.40
CA TYR A 61 -4.86 -3.31 4.14
C TYR A 61 -4.17 -4.05 5.29
N PRO A 62 -4.58 -5.30 5.58
CA PRO A 62 -3.90 -6.12 6.57
C PRO A 62 -2.42 -6.30 6.22
N PRO A 63 -1.53 -6.28 7.22
CA PRO A 63 -0.12 -6.54 6.98
C PRO A 63 0.10 -8.00 6.52
N PRO A 64 1.16 -8.29 5.74
CA PRO A 64 1.36 -9.62 5.14
C PRO A 64 1.37 -10.78 6.13
N ASN A 65 1.87 -10.56 7.36
CA ASN A 65 1.85 -11.57 8.43
C ASN A 65 0.42 -11.91 8.89
N ALA A 66 -0.46 -10.92 9.04
CA ALA A 66 -1.86 -11.15 9.42
C ALA A 66 -2.61 -11.96 8.36
N LEU A 67 -2.32 -11.71 7.06
CA LEU A 67 -2.86 -12.54 5.97
C LEU A 67 -2.33 -13.97 6.03
N GLY A 68 -1.02 -14.15 6.27
CA GLY A 68 -0.41 -15.46 6.42
C GLY A 68 -1.02 -16.29 7.56
N GLU A 69 -1.25 -15.65 8.71
CA GLU A 69 -1.93 -16.28 9.85
C GLU A 69 -3.37 -16.69 9.51
N ALA A 70 -4.12 -15.82 8.83
CA ALA A 70 -5.48 -16.13 8.38
C ALA A 70 -5.52 -17.32 7.41
N TYR A 71 -4.60 -17.38 6.43
CA TYR A 71 -4.50 -18.51 5.52
C TYR A 71 -4.12 -19.81 6.24
N LEU A 72 -3.18 -19.75 7.18
CA LEU A 72 -2.81 -20.92 7.99
C LEU A 72 -4.00 -21.43 8.81
N ALA A 73 -4.77 -20.52 9.43
CA ALA A 73 -5.96 -20.89 10.18
C ALA A 73 -6.99 -21.59 9.27
N TYR A 74 -7.21 -21.07 8.06
CA TYR A 74 -8.13 -21.66 7.09
C TYR A 74 -7.68 -23.06 6.64
N VAL A 75 -6.41 -23.25 6.30
CA VAL A 75 -5.85 -24.56 5.90
C VAL A 75 -6.04 -25.60 7.01
N LYS A 76 -5.82 -25.20 8.28
CA LYS A 76 -6.03 -26.07 9.45
C LYS A 76 -7.50 -26.43 9.63
N GLU A 77 -8.40 -25.45 9.54
CA GLU A 77 -9.85 -25.65 9.66
C GLU A 77 -10.36 -26.64 8.58
N LYS A 78 -9.85 -26.54 7.36
CA LYS A 78 -10.22 -27.44 6.26
C LYS A 78 -9.49 -28.79 6.27
N ASN A 79 -8.61 -29.03 7.25
CA ASN A 79 -7.82 -30.26 7.38
C ASN A 79 -7.03 -30.62 6.11
N TRP A 80 -6.58 -29.63 5.34
CA TRP A 80 -5.81 -29.88 4.13
C TRP A 80 -4.47 -30.51 4.47
N LYS A 81 -4.17 -31.65 3.84
CA LYS A 81 -2.89 -32.38 4.01
C LYS A 81 -1.86 -32.03 2.94
N MET A 82 -2.33 -31.57 1.78
CA MET A 82 -1.50 -31.16 0.66
C MET A 82 -2.07 -29.88 0.07
N PHE A 83 -1.19 -28.92 -0.20
CA PHE A 83 -1.51 -27.66 -0.86
C PHE A 83 -0.25 -27.15 -1.56
N ALA A 84 -0.43 -26.25 -2.51
CA ALA A 84 0.67 -25.56 -3.19
C ALA A 84 0.50 -24.05 -2.98
N ILE A 85 1.62 -23.35 -2.82
CA ILE A 85 1.65 -21.89 -2.78
C ILE A 85 2.19 -21.43 -4.12
N LEU A 86 1.34 -20.75 -4.90
CA LEU A 86 1.76 -20.04 -6.10
C LEU A 86 2.10 -18.61 -5.70
N TYR A 87 3.29 -18.16 -6.08
CA TYR A 87 3.74 -16.79 -5.85
C TYR A 87 4.50 -16.30 -7.08
N GLU A 88 4.55 -14.98 -7.23
CA GLU A 88 5.34 -14.31 -8.24
C GLU A 88 6.59 -13.72 -7.57
N SER A 89 7.77 -14.03 -8.12
CA SER A 89 8.98 -13.30 -7.76
C SER A 89 8.95 -11.95 -8.47
N ASN A 90 9.02 -10.88 -7.68
CA ASN A 90 9.13 -9.52 -8.23
C ASN A 90 10.60 -9.16 -8.53
N ASP A 91 11.49 -10.14 -8.45
CA ASP A 91 12.88 -10.06 -8.89
C ASP A 91 12.83 -10.17 -10.41
N GLY A 92 12.89 -9.03 -11.10
CA GLY A 92 12.95 -8.99 -12.55
C GLY A 92 14.26 -9.61 -13.03
N GLU A 93 14.22 -10.90 -13.38
CA GLU A 93 14.99 -11.47 -14.48
C GLU A 93 14.10 -11.60 -15.71
#